data_AF-A0A1C7D5A3-F1
#
_entry.id   AF-A0A1C7D5A3-F1
#
_cell.length_a   1.000
_cell.length_b   1.000
_cell.length_c   1.000
_cell.angle_alpha   90.00
_cell.angle_beta   90.00
_cell.angle_gamma   90.00
#
_symmetry.space_group_name_H-M   'P 1'
#
loop_
_entity.id
_entity.type
_entity.pdbx_description
1 polymer ?
#
loop_
_entity_poly.entity_id
_entity_poly.type
_entity_poly.pdbx_seq_one_letter_code
_entity_poly.pdbx_strand_id
1 'polypeptide(L)'
;MKAVLGFLAGAALMCGMPGAAHAQERNKDAASAEETDAVFADLTFFELDIDPLTDVQEARLPAAERVALQLMPEGSFKRMMSDQLMPVFESALASEKSDPREALTNLTGLPSWRINALDDDAAASALAILDPNQAKREAATFQWLMGMLDEMFTLLEPHYRAGMAQAIAVEFTAEELEEMEVFFATPAGARYATNSYLLHSSPHVLDATNQIGPLIGQMFPRLMEEVAEIEERYGSARSIGELPADELSKLAGLFGISSQQLLSEAAEDEEEIDFSED
;
A
#
# COMPACT_ATOMS: atom_id res chain seq x y z
N MET A 1 22.96 4.08 -1.50
CA MET A 1 21.78 4.44 -0.67
C MET A 1 21.67 3.57 0.58
N LYS A 2 22.03 4.13 1.75
CA LYS A 2 21.75 3.57 3.09
C LYS A 2 21.07 4.65 3.91
N ALA A 3 19.77 4.46 4.13
CA ALA A 3 18.87 5.09 5.11
C ALA A 3 17.48 4.78 4.53
N VAL A 4 16.60 4.00 5.16
CA VAL A 4 15.90 4.35 6.39
C VAL A 4 15.59 3.06 7.15
N LEU A 5 16.09 2.97 8.37
CA LEU A 5 15.65 2.02 9.38
C LEU A 5 15.32 2.84 10.63
N GLY A 6 14.15 2.59 11.21
CA GLY A 6 13.89 2.84 12.62
C GLY A 6 12.85 3.90 12.92
N PHE A 7 11.65 3.46 13.31
CA PHE A 7 11.03 3.96 14.53
C PHE A 7 9.92 3.02 15.02
N LEU A 8 10.26 1.98 15.77
CA LEU A 8 9.31 1.27 16.64
C LEU A 8 10.03 0.85 17.94
N ALA A 9 10.00 1.76 18.91
CA ALA A 9 10.26 1.52 20.33
C ALA A 9 9.33 2.48 21.07
N GLY A 10 8.59 2.16 22.13
CA GLY A 10 8.41 0.96 22.92
C GLY A 10 7.60 1.44 24.13
N ALA A 11 6.42 0.87 24.39
CA ALA A 11 5.56 1.27 25.51
C ALA A 11 5.64 0.24 26.63
N ALA A 12 6.57 0.44 27.56
CA ALA A 12 6.65 -0.33 28.81
C ALA A 12 5.88 0.39 29.93
N LEU A 13 4.85 -0.30 30.43
CA LEU A 13 4.02 0.08 31.59
C LEU A 13 4.73 -0.29 32.90
N MET A 14 4.99 0.69 33.78
CA MET A 14 5.30 0.47 35.20
C MET A 14 4.66 1.59 36.05
N CYS A 15 3.80 1.21 37.00
CA CYS A 15 3.24 2.07 38.06
C CYS A 15 4.12 2.01 39.32
N GLY A 16 4.30 3.13 40.05
CA GLY A 16 4.78 3.07 41.45
C GLY A 16 5.43 4.29 42.15
N MET A 17 4.72 5.44 42.26
CA MET A 17 4.80 6.51 43.31
C MET A 17 6.16 7.24 43.64
N PRO A 18 6.20 8.24 44.56
CA PRO A 18 6.11 9.68 44.26
C PRO A 18 7.35 10.49 44.72
N GLY A 19 7.70 11.56 44.00
CA GLY A 19 8.78 12.46 44.44
C GLY A 19 8.90 13.68 43.54
N ALA A 20 8.73 14.85 44.13
CA ALA A 20 8.73 16.14 43.46
C ALA A 20 10.08 16.51 42.81
N ALA A 21 9.99 17.48 41.91
CA ALA A 21 11.06 18.28 41.30
C ALA A 21 11.78 17.65 40.10
N HIS A 22 11.26 17.94 38.90
CA HIS A 22 11.92 18.88 38.00
C HIS A 22 10.89 19.36 36.97
N ALA A 23 10.64 20.66 36.98
CA ALA A 23 9.95 21.36 35.92
C ALA A 23 10.84 21.28 34.67
N GLN A 24 10.45 20.43 33.72
CA GLN A 24 10.88 20.55 32.34
C GLN A 24 9.67 20.17 31.49
N GLU A 25 9.19 21.14 30.74
CA GLU A 25 8.09 21.07 29.80
C GLU A 25 8.24 19.80 28.92
N ARG A 26 7.43 18.79 29.21
CA ARG A 26 7.11 17.72 28.27
C ARG A 26 5.84 18.12 27.56
N ASN A 27 5.98 18.98 26.56
CA ASN A 27 5.06 19.00 25.45
C ASN A 27 5.60 18.01 24.42
N LYS A 28 4.98 16.83 24.35
CA LYS A 28 4.94 15.93 23.18
C LYS A 28 4.11 14.69 23.52
N ASP A 29 3.35 14.26 22.52
CA ASP A 29 2.58 13.01 22.41
C ASP A 29 1.10 13.09 22.85
N ALA A 30 0.40 14.07 22.28
CA ALA A 30 -0.89 13.80 21.66
C ALA A 30 -0.83 14.48 20.29
N ALA A 31 -0.87 13.71 19.21
CA ALA A 31 -1.05 14.28 17.87
C ALA A 31 -2.23 15.25 17.94
N SER A 32 -2.01 16.52 17.59
CA SER A 32 -3.07 17.52 17.57
C SER A 32 -4.14 17.04 16.58
N ALA A 33 -5.42 17.26 16.89
CA ALA A 33 -6.52 16.94 15.98
C ALA A 33 -6.29 17.49 14.56
N GLU A 34 -5.59 18.62 14.48
CA GLU A 34 -5.20 19.32 13.25
C GLU A 34 -4.10 18.59 12.44
N GLU A 35 -3.20 17.87 13.13
CA GLU A 35 -2.13 17.08 12.51
C GLU A 35 -2.68 15.73 12.03
N THR A 36 -3.63 15.14 12.74
CA THR A 36 -4.43 14.00 12.24
C THR A 36 -5.32 14.40 11.05
N ASP A 37 -5.96 15.57 11.08
CA ASP A 37 -6.76 16.07 9.94
C ASP A 37 -5.88 16.34 8.72
N ALA A 38 -4.67 16.88 8.91
CA ALA A 38 -3.71 17.08 7.82
C ALA A 38 -3.23 15.76 7.23
N VAL A 39 -2.95 14.74 8.05
CA VAL A 39 -2.59 13.39 7.59
C VAL A 39 -3.77 12.72 6.88
N PHE A 40 -5.01 12.92 7.34
CA PHE A 40 -6.21 12.43 6.64
C PHE A 40 -6.45 13.16 5.31
N ALA A 41 -6.19 14.46 5.23
CA ALA A 41 -6.28 15.26 4.02
C ALA A 41 -5.13 14.98 3.01
N ASP A 42 -3.98 14.51 3.48
CA ASP A 42 -2.90 14.05 2.60
C ASP A 42 -3.15 12.58 2.15
N LEU A 43 -3.90 11.81 2.95
CA LEU A 43 -4.40 10.47 2.61
C LEU A 43 -5.66 10.49 1.74
N THR A 44 -6.30 11.64 1.49
CA THR A 44 -7.27 11.81 0.38
C THR A 44 -6.55 11.87 -0.97
N PHE A 45 -5.61 10.95 -1.19
CA PHE A 45 -4.77 10.73 -2.37
C PHE A 45 -5.55 10.48 -3.67
N PHE A 46 -6.89 10.55 -3.61
CA PHE A 46 -7.83 10.42 -4.71
C PHE A 46 -9.02 11.38 -4.55
N GLU A 47 -8.76 12.68 -4.39
CA GLU A 47 -9.79 13.71 -4.64
C GLU A 47 -10.14 13.68 -6.14
N LEU A 48 -10.88 12.64 -6.54
CA LEU A 48 -11.44 12.50 -7.87
C LEU A 48 -12.55 13.54 -7.96
N ASP A 49 -12.37 14.51 -8.85
CA ASP A 49 -13.40 15.48 -9.20
C ASP A 49 -14.49 14.73 -10.00
N ILE A 50 -15.40 14.09 -9.26
CA ILE A 50 -16.52 13.33 -9.83
C ILE A 50 -17.66 14.32 -10.04
N ASP A 51 -18.01 14.55 -11.31
CA ASP A 51 -19.17 15.36 -11.67
C ASP A 51 -20.42 14.86 -10.93
N PRO A 52 -21.24 15.76 -10.35
CA PRO A 52 -22.49 15.35 -9.74
C PRO A 52 -23.41 14.70 -10.78
N LEU A 53 -24.25 13.77 -10.33
CA LEU A 53 -25.25 13.16 -11.19
C LEU A 53 -26.17 14.22 -11.81
N THR A 54 -26.45 14.07 -13.10
CA THR A 54 -27.50 14.84 -13.77
C THR A 54 -28.88 14.40 -13.27
N ASP A 55 -29.90 15.26 -13.39
CA ASP A 55 -31.29 14.96 -13.01
C ASP A 55 -31.79 13.62 -13.59
N VAL A 56 -31.38 13.29 -14.82
CA VAL A 56 -31.75 12.04 -15.50
C VAL A 56 -31.09 10.83 -14.84
N GLN A 57 -29.84 10.95 -14.41
CA GLN A 57 -29.12 9.89 -13.70
C GLN A 57 -29.62 9.75 -12.25
N GLU A 58 -29.90 10.86 -11.57
CA GLU A 58 -30.55 10.85 -10.26
C GLU A 58 -31.89 10.11 -10.29
N ALA A 59 -32.71 10.34 -11.33
CA ALA A 59 -33.98 9.65 -11.50
C ALA A 59 -33.83 8.12 -11.66
N ARG A 60 -32.66 7.63 -12.10
CA ARG A 60 -32.35 6.19 -12.26
C ARG A 60 -31.81 5.57 -10.97
N LEU A 61 -31.35 6.37 -10.02
CA LEU A 61 -30.65 5.90 -8.83
C LEU A 61 -31.43 4.84 -8.04
N PRO A 62 -32.76 4.94 -7.81
CA PRO A 62 -33.51 3.90 -7.11
C PRO A 62 -33.52 2.54 -7.82
N ALA A 63 -33.46 2.52 -9.16
CA ALA A 63 -33.33 1.27 -9.92
C ALA A 63 -31.89 0.74 -9.89
N ALA A 64 -30.92 1.63 -10.04
CA ALA A 64 -29.51 1.30 -9.94
C ALA A 64 -29.13 0.73 -8.57
N GLU A 65 -29.72 1.23 -7.47
CA GLU A 65 -29.54 0.70 -6.11
C GLU A 65 -30.03 -0.75 -5.98
N ARG A 66 -31.15 -1.10 -6.62
CA ARG A 66 -31.66 -2.48 -6.62
C ARG A 66 -30.73 -3.41 -7.38
N VAL A 67 -30.26 -2.98 -8.54
CA VAL A 67 -29.28 -3.72 -9.35
C VAL A 67 -27.97 -3.89 -8.57
N ALA A 68 -27.47 -2.83 -7.93
CA ALA A 68 -26.27 -2.86 -7.10
C ALA A 68 -26.41 -3.83 -5.91
N LEU A 69 -27.60 -3.92 -5.29
CA LEU A 69 -27.87 -4.89 -4.22
C LEU A 69 -27.87 -6.34 -4.72
N GLN A 70 -28.32 -6.60 -5.95
CA GLN A 70 -28.27 -7.94 -6.56
C GLN A 70 -26.84 -8.35 -6.93
N LEU A 71 -26.04 -7.39 -7.42
CA LEU A 71 -24.62 -7.58 -7.72
C LEU A 71 -23.81 -7.79 -6.44
N MET A 72 -24.02 -6.95 -5.44
CA MET A 72 -23.31 -6.98 -4.17
C MET A 72 -24.27 -7.06 -2.97
N PRO A 73 -24.83 -8.26 -2.69
CA PRO A 73 -25.63 -8.51 -1.50
C PRO A 73 -24.88 -8.17 -0.21
N GLU A 74 -25.61 -8.12 0.91
CA GLU A 74 -25.00 -7.89 2.22
C GLU A 74 -23.88 -8.89 2.55
N GLY A 75 -22.76 -8.39 3.08
CA GLY A 75 -21.55 -9.15 3.43
C GLY A 75 -20.68 -9.58 2.25
N SER A 76 -21.05 -9.20 1.02
CA SER A 76 -20.30 -9.54 -0.19
C SER A 76 -18.93 -8.87 -0.25
N PHE A 77 -18.84 -7.62 0.18
CA PHE A 77 -17.58 -6.87 0.20
C PHE A 77 -16.62 -7.46 1.22
N LYS A 78 -17.13 -7.76 2.42
CA LYS A 78 -16.38 -8.48 3.45
C LYS A 78 -15.88 -9.83 2.95
N ARG A 79 -16.73 -10.63 2.32
CA ARG A 79 -16.34 -11.93 1.75
C ARG A 79 -15.21 -11.77 0.73
N MET A 80 -15.39 -10.85 -0.21
CA MET A 80 -14.40 -10.54 -1.24
C MET A 80 -13.04 -10.15 -0.65
N MET A 81 -13.04 -9.24 0.32
CA MET A 81 -11.81 -8.78 0.95
C MET A 81 -11.18 -9.87 1.81
N SER A 82 -12.00 -10.67 2.49
CA SER A 82 -11.52 -11.81 3.26
C SER A 82 -10.84 -12.84 2.36
N ASP A 83 -11.48 -13.22 1.26
CA ASP A 83 -10.95 -14.24 0.35
C ASP A 83 -9.64 -13.80 -0.34
N GLN A 84 -9.46 -12.50 -0.59
CA GLN A 84 -8.28 -11.96 -1.27
C GLN A 84 -7.15 -11.54 -0.33
N LEU A 85 -7.47 -10.78 0.72
CA LEU A 85 -6.46 -10.14 1.56
C LEU A 85 -6.03 -11.06 2.70
N MET A 86 -6.95 -11.87 3.27
CA MET A 86 -6.61 -12.70 4.42
C MET A 86 -5.47 -13.69 4.14
N PRO A 87 -5.41 -14.40 3.00
CA PRO A 87 -4.29 -15.28 2.72
C PRO A 87 -2.95 -14.55 2.65
N VAL A 88 -2.95 -13.31 2.14
CA VAL A 88 -1.75 -12.46 2.07
C VAL A 88 -1.34 -12.01 3.47
N PHE A 89 -2.29 -11.56 4.29
CA PHE A 89 -2.03 -11.18 5.69
C PHE A 89 -1.52 -12.36 6.52
N GLU A 90 -2.16 -13.53 6.41
CA GLU A 90 -1.74 -14.76 7.08
C GLU A 90 -0.33 -15.17 6.64
N SER A 91 -0.02 -15.08 5.34
CA SER A 91 1.31 -15.38 4.80
C SER A 91 2.38 -14.41 5.30
N ALA A 92 2.09 -13.11 5.31
CA ALA A 92 2.99 -12.08 5.82
C ALA A 92 3.31 -12.32 7.31
N LEU A 93 2.29 -12.59 8.12
CA LEU A 93 2.45 -12.87 9.54
C LEU A 93 3.14 -14.22 9.81
N ALA A 94 2.86 -15.24 9.00
CA ALA A 94 3.55 -16.52 9.10
C ALA A 94 5.04 -16.40 8.74
N SER A 95 5.39 -15.44 7.88
CA SER A 95 6.77 -15.09 7.53
C SER A 95 7.45 -14.27 8.63
N GLU A 96 6.68 -13.49 9.39
CA GLU A 96 7.11 -12.70 10.55
C GLU A 96 7.04 -13.51 11.85
N LYS A 97 7.66 -14.70 11.90
CA LYS A 97 7.92 -15.33 13.21
C LYS A 97 8.91 -14.44 13.96
N SER A 98 8.47 -13.86 15.08
CA SER A 98 9.32 -13.05 15.95
C SER A 98 10.58 -13.83 16.34
N ASP A 99 11.77 -13.30 16.02
CA ASP A 99 13.04 -13.86 16.49
C ASP A 99 13.07 -13.73 18.02
N PRO A 100 13.22 -14.84 18.78
CA PRO A 100 13.29 -14.78 20.22
C PRO A 100 14.36 -13.81 20.74
N ARG A 101 15.44 -13.58 19.99
CA ARG A 101 16.53 -12.67 20.36
C ARG A 101 16.12 -11.20 20.34
N GLU A 102 15.24 -10.82 19.42
CA GLU A 102 14.71 -9.46 19.35
C GLU A 102 13.86 -9.16 20.59
N ALA A 103 12.94 -10.07 20.92
CA ALA A 103 12.13 -9.98 22.12
C ALA A 103 12.99 -9.95 23.40
N LEU A 104 14.01 -10.79 23.49
CA LEU A 104 14.95 -10.83 24.62
C LEU A 104 15.76 -9.54 24.77
N THR A 105 16.13 -8.89 23.66
CA THR A 105 16.82 -7.59 23.68
C THR A 105 15.95 -6.54 24.38
N ASN A 106 14.67 -6.49 24.01
CA ASN A 106 13.70 -5.58 24.61
C ASN A 106 13.40 -5.91 26.08
N LEU A 107 13.28 -7.19 26.43
CA LEU A 107 12.90 -7.63 27.77
C LEU A 107 14.03 -7.50 28.81
N THR A 108 15.27 -7.75 28.40
CA THR A 108 16.41 -7.82 29.32
C THR A 108 17.29 -6.57 29.32
N GLY A 109 17.22 -5.75 28.25
CA GLY A 109 18.11 -4.60 28.04
C GLY A 109 19.59 -4.99 27.90
N LEU A 110 19.89 -6.28 27.67
CA LEU A 110 21.25 -6.75 27.48
C LEU A 110 21.77 -6.35 26.08
N PRO A 111 23.08 -6.13 25.93
CA PRO A 111 23.64 -5.75 24.64
C PRO A 111 23.49 -6.89 23.63
N SER A 112 23.15 -6.55 22.38
CA SER A 112 22.78 -7.51 21.33
C SER A 112 23.82 -8.61 21.09
N TRP A 113 25.12 -8.34 21.24
CA TRP A 113 26.17 -9.35 21.09
C TRP A 113 26.02 -10.52 22.07
N ARG A 114 25.48 -10.29 23.27
CA ARG A 114 25.29 -11.34 24.28
C ARG A 114 24.06 -12.18 23.98
N ILE A 115 23.01 -11.55 23.44
CA ILE A 115 21.78 -12.24 23.07
C ILE A 115 21.98 -13.02 21.76
N ASN A 116 22.70 -12.44 20.81
CA ASN A 116 23.07 -13.08 19.54
C ASN A 116 24.06 -14.25 19.73
N ALA A 117 24.70 -14.36 20.90
CA ALA A 117 25.52 -15.52 21.25
C ALA A 117 24.69 -16.74 21.68
N LEU A 118 23.38 -16.58 21.94
CA LEU A 118 22.46 -17.69 22.20
C LEU A 118 22.13 -18.39 20.87
N ASP A 119 22.17 -19.72 20.86
CA ASP A 119 21.55 -20.51 19.81
C ASP A 119 20.01 -20.42 19.89
N ASP A 120 19.32 -20.95 18.87
CA ASP A 120 17.87 -20.79 18.73
C ASP A 120 17.10 -21.43 19.90
N ASP A 121 17.54 -22.60 20.36
CA ASP A 121 16.89 -23.34 21.46
C ASP A 121 17.09 -22.62 22.80
N ALA A 122 18.29 -22.09 23.05
CA ALA A 122 18.60 -21.31 24.24
C ALA A 122 17.84 -19.98 24.26
N ALA A 123 17.74 -19.28 23.11
CA ALA A 123 16.98 -18.05 22.99
C ALA A 123 15.47 -18.29 23.20
N ALA A 124 14.91 -19.32 22.57
CA ALA A 124 13.51 -19.70 22.76
C ALA A 124 13.22 -20.09 24.21
N SER A 125 14.11 -20.86 24.85
CA SER A 125 13.97 -21.27 26.26
C SER A 125 14.06 -20.07 27.21
N ALA A 126 15.00 -19.15 26.98
CA ALA A 126 15.13 -17.93 27.77
C ALA A 126 13.89 -17.04 27.65
N LEU A 127 13.35 -16.92 26.44
CA LEU A 127 12.13 -16.16 26.20
C LEU A 127 10.91 -16.81 26.86
N ALA A 128 10.77 -18.13 26.80
CA ALA A 128 9.70 -18.85 27.47
C ALA A 128 9.72 -18.68 29.00
N ILE A 129 10.91 -18.50 29.59
CA ILE A 129 11.06 -18.19 31.02
C ILE A 129 10.60 -16.77 31.34
N LEU A 130 11.02 -15.80 30.52
CA LEU A 130 10.75 -14.38 30.77
C LEU A 130 9.33 -13.96 30.38
N ASP A 131 8.78 -14.59 29.35
CA ASP A 131 7.48 -14.29 28.79
C ASP A 131 6.70 -15.55 28.37
N PRO A 132 6.20 -16.33 29.34
CA PRO A 132 5.45 -17.56 29.06
C PRO A 132 4.10 -17.32 28.34
N ASN A 133 3.67 -16.06 28.19
CA ASN A 133 2.38 -15.71 27.58
C ASN A 133 2.54 -15.00 26.23
N GLN A 134 3.75 -14.85 25.69
CA GLN A 134 4.00 -14.16 24.42
C GLN A 134 3.09 -14.69 23.30
N ALA A 135 3.15 -15.99 23.02
CA ALA A 135 2.35 -16.63 21.97
C ALA A 135 0.84 -16.44 22.19
N LYS A 136 0.36 -16.40 23.44
CA LYS A 136 -1.05 -16.13 23.74
C LYS A 136 -1.43 -14.68 23.43
N ARG A 137 -0.54 -13.73 23.74
CA ARG A 137 -0.77 -12.32 23.41
C ARG A 137 -0.72 -12.11 21.90
N GLU A 138 0.24 -12.69 21.19
CA GLU A 138 0.32 -12.63 19.73
C GLU A 138 -0.96 -13.18 19.08
N ALA A 139 -1.43 -14.35 19.52
CA ALA A 139 -2.69 -14.92 19.03
C ALA A 139 -3.91 -14.05 19.34
N ALA A 140 -3.98 -13.46 20.55
CA ALA A 140 -5.07 -12.57 20.93
C ALA A 140 -5.05 -11.24 20.15
N THR A 141 -3.86 -10.66 19.94
CA THR A 141 -3.66 -9.47 19.11
C THR A 141 -4.09 -9.75 17.67
N PHE A 142 -3.72 -10.93 17.13
CA PHE A 142 -4.15 -11.34 15.80
C PHE A 142 -5.67 -11.46 15.70
N GLN A 143 -6.32 -12.16 16.62
CA GLN A 143 -7.77 -12.28 16.63
C GLN A 143 -8.47 -10.92 16.73
N TRP A 144 -7.94 -10.01 17.55
CA TRP A 144 -8.45 -8.65 17.65
C TRP A 144 -8.30 -7.88 16.34
N LEU A 145 -7.12 -7.94 15.70
CA LEU A 145 -6.86 -7.30 14.41
C LEU A 145 -7.81 -7.80 13.32
N MET A 146 -8.02 -9.12 13.24
CA MET A 146 -8.94 -9.70 12.27
C MET A 146 -10.39 -9.27 12.53
N GLY A 147 -10.81 -9.20 13.80
CA GLY A 147 -12.13 -8.68 14.17
C GLY A 147 -12.31 -7.21 13.80
N MET A 148 -11.27 -6.39 13.94
CA MET A 148 -11.30 -4.98 13.54
C MET A 148 -11.43 -4.81 12.02
N LEU A 149 -10.70 -5.60 11.24
CA LEU A 149 -10.82 -5.60 9.77
C LEU A 149 -12.23 -6.04 9.32
N ASP A 150 -12.79 -7.05 10.00
CA ASP A 150 -14.15 -7.52 9.75
C ASP A 150 -15.21 -6.43 9.94
N GLU A 151 -15.10 -5.70 11.05
CA GLU A 151 -15.96 -4.56 11.36
C GLU A 151 -15.78 -3.43 10.33
N MET A 152 -14.53 -3.12 9.98
CA MET A 152 -14.22 -2.12 8.97
C MET A 152 -14.84 -2.45 7.61
N PHE A 153 -14.73 -3.69 7.13
CA PHE A 153 -15.35 -4.10 5.86
C PHE A 153 -16.88 -4.04 5.92
N THR A 154 -17.47 -4.36 7.06
CA THR A 154 -18.91 -4.24 7.29
C THR A 154 -19.36 -2.78 7.23
N LEU A 155 -18.57 -1.85 7.79
CA LEU A 155 -18.84 -0.42 7.77
C LEU A 155 -18.66 0.20 6.38
N LEU A 156 -17.69 -0.27 5.60
CA LEU A 156 -17.39 0.25 4.26
C LEU A 156 -18.37 -0.21 3.19
N GLU A 157 -18.95 -1.42 3.33
CA GLU A 157 -19.78 -2.03 2.31
C GLU A 157 -20.96 -1.14 1.83
N PRO A 158 -21.73 -0.47 2.71
CA PRO A 158 -22.81 0.42 2.27
C PRO A 158 -22.31 1.57 1.39
N HIS A 159 -21.15 2.15 1.71
CA HIS A 159 -20.56 3.25 0.94
C HIS A 159 -20.09 2.77 -0.44
N TYR A 160 -19.43 1.62 -0.48
CA TYR A 160 -19.00 1.02 -1.74
C TYR A 160 -20.22 0.65 -2.62
N ARG A 161 -21.30 0.13 -2.02
CA ARG A 161 -22.55 -0.16 -2.73
C ARG A 161 -23.21 1.11 -3.29
N ALA A 162 -23.22 2.19 -2.51
CA ALA A 162 -23.77 3.46 -2.94
C ALA A 162 -22.99 4.05 -4.13
N GLY A 163 -21.65 4.03 -4.07
CA GLY A 163 -20.81 4.45 -5.21
C GLY A 163 -21.05 3.60 -6.45
N MET A 164 -21.20 2.28 -6.28
CA MET A 164 -21.55 1.37 -7.39
C MET A 164 -22.93 1.69 -7.99
N ALA A 165 -23.93 1.98 -7.16
CA ALA A 165 -25.25 2.37 -7.64
C ALA A 165 -25.21 3.68 -8.45
N GLN A 166 -24.41 4.67 -8.02
CA GLN A 166 -24.21 5.90 -8.79
C GLN A 166 -23.55 5.61 -10.15
N ALA A 167 -22.49 4.80 -10.18
CA ALA A 167 -21.84 4.39 -11.43
C ALA A 167 -22.81 3.68 -12.38
N ILE A 168 -23.64 2.77 -11.84
CA ILE A 168 -24.68 2.07 -12.61
C ILE A 168 -25.72 3.07 -13.17
N ALA A 169 -26.13 4.07 -12.40
CA ALA A 169 -27.08 5.09 -12.86
C ALA A 169 -26.51 5.98 -13.98
N VAL A 170 -25.19 6.20 -14.00
CA VAL A 170 -24.47 6.92 -15.05
C VAL A 170 -24.39 6.10 -16.33
N GLU A 171 -23.98 4.85 -16.22
CA GLU A 171 -23.66 3.99 -17.38
C GLU A 171 -24.90 3.43 -18.08
N PHE A 172 -25.97 3.15 -17.34
CA PHE A 172 -27.14 2.44 -17.88
C PHE A 172 -28.39 3.32 -17.96
N THR A 173 -29.24 3.01 -18.94
CA THR A 173 -30.57 3.60 -19.12
C THR A 173 -31.61 2.95 -18.18
N ALA A 174 -32.78 3.57 -18.03
CA ALA A 174 -33.83 3.02 -17.18
C ALA A 174 -34.32 1.65 -17.69
N GLU A 175 -34.44 1.50 -19.02
CA GLU A 175 -34.84 0.27 -19.69
C GLU A 175 -33.81 -0.84 -19.46
N GLU A 176 -32.51 -0.55 -19.60
CA GLU A 176 -31.45 -1.54 -19.33
C GLU A 176 -31.43 -1.99 -17.88
N LEU A 177 -31.68 -1.08 -16.92
CA LEU A 177 -31.77 -1.44 -15.50
C LEU A 177 -32.93 -2.39 -15.22
N GLU A 178 -34.09 -2.19 -15.86
CA GLU A 178 -35.23 -3.10 -15.74
C GLU A 178 -34.90 -4.48 -16.35
N GLU A 179 -34.26 -4.52 -17.51
CA GLU A 179 -33.80 -5.77 -18.14
C GLU A 179 -32.79 -6.51 -17.26
N MET A 180 -31.86 -5.79 -16.63
CA MET A 180 -30.91 -6.35 -15.68
C MET A 180 -31.61 -6.95 -14.46
N GLU A 181 -32.58 -6.25 -13.87
CA GLU A 181 -33.37 -6.77 -12.74
C GLU A 181 -34.09 -8.08 -13.12
N VAL A 182 -34.67 -8.15 -14.32
CA VAL A 182 -35.33 -9.36 -14.85
C VAL A 182 -34.33 -10.50 -15.04
N PHE A 183 -33.15 -10.21 -15.62
CA PHE A 183 -32.11 -11.22 -15.82
C PHE A 183 -31.59 -11.75 -14.47
N PHE A 184 -31.29 -10.86 -13.53
CA PHE A 184 -30.77 -11.22 -12.20
C PHE A 184 -31.81 -11.92 -11.33
N ALA A 185 -33.09 -11.79 -11.62
CA ALA A 185 -34.13 -12.61 -10.99
C ALA A 185 -34.10 -14.09 -11.44
N THR A 186 -33.43 -14.43 -12.55
CA THR A 186 -33.25 -15.83 -12.97
C THR A 186 -32.22 -16.56 -12.11
N PRO A 187 -32.30 -17.89 -11.92
CA PRO A 187 -31.30 -18.62 -11.13
C PRO A 187 -29.86 -18.46 -11.64
N ALA A 188 -29.68 -18.42 -12.97
CA ALA A 188 -28.37 -18.22 -13.58
C ALA A 188 -27.89 -16.76 -13.43
N GLY A 189 -28.79 -15.79 -13.63
CA GLY A 189 -28.49 -14.38 -13.48
C GLY A 189 -28.16 -13.99 -12.04
N ALA A 190 -28.92 -14.48 -11.06
CA ALA A 190 -28.61 -14.29 -9.63
C ALA A 190 -27.23 -14.83 -9.29
N ARG A 191 -26.92 -16.06 -9.74
CA ARG A 191 -25.60 -16.66 -9.51
C ARG A 191 -24.51 -15.84 -10.21
N TYR A 192 -24.74 -15.39 -11.43
CA TYR A 192 -23.77 -14.56 -12.14
C TYR A 192 -23.55 -13.23 -11.40
N ALA A 193 -24.62 -12.50 -11.07
CA ALA A 193 -24.55 -11.21 -10.39
C ALA A 193 -23.76 -11.26 -9.08
N THR A 194 -24.08 -12.23 -8.20
CA THR A 194 -23.41 -12.36 -6.90
C THR A 194 -21.95 -12.83 -7.00
N ASN A 195 -21.53 -13.43 -8.12
CA ASN A 195 -20.17 -13.96 -8.28
C ASN A 195 -19.33 -13.18 -9.29
N SER A 196 -19.92 -12.31 -10.12
CA SER A 196 -19.23 -11.65 -11.24
C SER A 196 -18.06 -10.79 -10.78
N TYR A 197 -18.21 -10.08 -9.66
CA TYR A 197 -17.13 -9.29 -9.08
C TYR A 197 -16.03 -10.18 -8.48
N LEU A 198 -16.37 -11.35 -7.93
CA LEU A 198 -15.40 -12.33 -7.40
C LEU A 198 -14.63 -13.07 -8.50
N LEU A 199 -15.16 -13.14 -9.73
CA LEU A 199 -14.49 -13.86 -10.83
C LEU A 199 -13.12 -13.25 -11.16
N HIS A 200 -12.94 -11.93 -11.03
CA HIS A 200 -11.65 -11.26 -11.23
C HIS A 200 -10.59 -11.70 -10.22
N SER A 201 -11.04 -12.09 -9.03
CA SER A 201 -10.22 -12.58 -7.93
C SER A 201 -10.10 -14.10 -7.92
N SER A 202 -10.63 -14.78 -8.94
CA SER A 202 -10.52 -16.23 -9.08
C SER A 202 -9.05 -16.64 -9.18
N PRO A 203 -8.61 -17.73 -8.51
CA PRO A 203 -7.27 -18.27 -8.67
C PRO A 203 -6.89 -18.52 -10.14
N HIS A 204 -7.86 -18.86 -10.98
CA HIS A 204 -7.62 -19.06 -12.41
C HIS A 204 -7.32 -17.76 -13.17
N VAL A 205 -7.92 -16.64 -12.77
CA VAL A 205 -7.62 -15.32 -13.35
C VAL A 205 -6.26 -14.84 -12.85
N LEU A 206 -5.99 -14.98 -11.55
CA LEU A 206 -4.70 -14.62 -10.96
C LEU A 206 -3.54 -15.43 -11.55
N ASP A 207 -3.74 -16.73 -11.77
CA ASP A 207 -2.75 -17.59 -12.44
C ASP A 207 -2.45 -17.11 -13.87
N ALA A 208 -3.48 -16.70 -14.62
CA ALA A 208 -3.28 -16.12 -15.94
C ALA A 208 -2.49 -14.79 -15.87
N THR A 209 -2.74 -13.96 -14.85
CA THR A 209 -1.99 -12.71 -14.62
C THR A 209 -0.53 -12.98 -14.26
N ASN A 210 -0.22 -14.06 -13.54
CA ASN A 210 1.16 -14.43 -13.20
C ASN A 210 2.02 -14.75 -14.45
N GLN A 211 1.39 -15.04 -15.60
CA GLN A 211 2.09 -15.26 -16.86
C GLN A 211 2.57 -13.96 -17.52
N ILE A 212 2.10 -12.78 -17.06
CA ILE A 212 2.52 -11.48 -17.59
C ILE A 212 4.00 -11.21 -17.28
N GLY A 213 4.49 -11.57 -16.09
CA GLY A 213 5.89 -11.34 -15.69
C GLY A 213 6.89 -11.95 -16.69
N PRO A 214 6.80 -13.26 -16.99
CA PRO A 214 7.62 -13.89 -18.02
C PRO A 214 7.49 -13.27 -19.41
N LEU A 215 6.29 -12.80 -19.79
CA LEU A 215 6.07 -12.14 -21.09
C LEU A 215 6.80 -10.80 -21.16
N ILE A 216 6.75 -9.99 -20.10
CA ILE A 216 7.52 -8.75 -19.99
C ILE A 216 9.01 -9.07 -20.07
N GLY A 217 9.49 -10.09 -19.36
CA GLY A 217 10.89 -10.51 -19.42
C GLY A 217 11.36 -10.92 -20.82
N GLN A 218 10.49 -11.50 -21.65
CA GLN A 218 10.79 -11.83 -23.04
C GLN A 218 10.76 -10.61 -23.97
N MET A 219 9.89 -9.64 -23.69
CA MET A 219 9.77 -8.42 -24.48
C MET A 219 10.85 -7.39 -24.16
N PHE A 220 11.36 -7.37 -22.93
CA PHE A 220 12.27 -6.33 -22.45
C PHE A 220 13.57 -6.20 -23.27
N PRO A 221 14.27 -7.29 -23.65
CA PRO A 221 15.46 -7.17 -24.50
C PRO A 221 15.15 -6.53 -25.86
N ARG A 222 14.02 -6.90 -26.47
CA ARG A 222 13.57 -6.33 -27.74
C ARG A 222 13.23 -4.85 -27.61
N LEU A 223 12.57 -4.46 -26.52
CA LEU A 223 12.30 -3.05 -26.23
C LEU A 223 13.61 -2.26 -26.16
N MET A 224 14.63 -2.78 -25.47
CA MET A 224 15.93 -2.12 -25.35
C MET A 224 16.67 -2.01 -26.68
N GLU A 225 16.60 -3.04 -27.52
CA GLU A 225 17.14 -2.99 -28.89
C GLU A 225 16.44 -1.93 -29.73
N GLU A 226 15.10 -1.88 -29.72
CA GLU A 226 14.33 -0.88 -30.46
C GLU A 226 14.61 0.55 -29.95
N VAL A 227 14.80 0.74 -28.64
CA VAL A 227 15.21 2.04 -28.07
C VAL A 227 16.63 2.42 -28.53
N ALA A 228 17.58 1.50 -28.49
CA ALA A 228 18.95 1.77 -28.94
C ALA A 228 19.01 2.14 -30.43
N GLU A 229 18.23 1.48 -31.28
CA GLU A 229 18.12 1.85 -32.71
C GLU A 229 17.52 3.25 -32.92
N ILE A 230 16.57 3.65 -32.07
CA ILE A 230 15.99 4.99 -32.08
C ILE A 230 17.06 6.02 -31.67
N GLU A 231 17.81 5.75 -30.61
CA GLU A 231 18.91 6.61 -30.16
C GLU A 231 20.02 6.71 -31.21
N GLU A 232 20.37 5.63 -31.91
CA GLU A 232 21.33 5.68 -33.02
C GLU A 232 20.81 6.53 -34.19
N ARG A 233 19.50 6.42 -34.49
CA ARG A 233 18.89 7.16 -35.60
C ARG A 233 18.80 8.66 -35.35
N TYR A 234 18.46 9.06 -34.13
CA TYR A 234 18.21 10.47 -33.79
C TYR A 234 19.37 11.13 -33.02
N GLY A 235 20.35 10.35 -32.60
CA GLY A 235 21.38 10.75 -31.65
C GLY A 235 20.86 10.70 -30.22
N SER A 236 21.73 10.31 -29.28
CA SER A 236 21.49 10.47 -27.85
C SER A 236 21.43 11.95 -27.46
N ALA A 237 20.87 12.23 -26.28
CA ALA A 237 20.95 13.57 -25.71
C ALA A 237 22.41 13.99 -25.53
N ARG A 238 22.73 15.24 -25.88
CA ARG A 238 24.07 15.81 -25.66
C ARG A 238 24.35 15.86 -24.16
N SER A 239 25.55 15.44 -23.76
CA SER A 239 25.98 15.63 -22.38
C SER A 239 26.26 17.11 -22.11
N ILE A 240 26.24 17.52 -20.84
CA ILE A 240 26.52 18.91 -20.45
C ILE A 240 27.94 19.32 -20.90
N GLY A 241 28.89 18.38 -20.93
CA GLY A 241 30.27 18.61 -21.41
C GLY A 241 30.41 18.78 -22.93
N GLU A 242 29.41 18.37 -23.71
CA GLU A 242 29.40 18.50 -25.19
C GLU A 242 28.79 19.84 -25.66
N LEU A 243 28.22 20.63 -24.75
CA LEU A 243 27.59 21.90 -25.08
C LEU A 243 28.63 22.99 -25.39
N PRO A 244 28.48 23.77 -26.48
CA PRO A 244 29.32 24.93 -26.73
C PRO A 244 29.11 25.99 -25.64
N ALA A 245 30.13 26.82 -25.39
CA ALA A 245 30.16 27.75 -24.25
C ALA A 245 28.97 28.71 -24.18
N ASP A 246 28.40 29.12 -25.32
CA ASP A 246 27.23 30.00 -25.36
C ASP A 246 25.92 29.26 -25.00
N GLU A 247 25.79 27.99 -25.38
CA GLU A 247 24.66 27.13 -24.99
C GLU A 247 24.75 26.72 -23.52
N LEU A 248 25.96 26.39 -23.04
CA LEU A 248 26.20 26.10 -21.63
C LEU A 248 25.92 27.33 -20.74
N SER A 249 26.26 28.53 -21.20
CA SER A 249 25.95 29.79 -20.51
C SER A 249 24.45 30.07 -20.44
N LYS A 250 23.73 29.83 -21.55
CA LYS A 250 22.26 29.91 -21.57
C LYS A 250 21.63 28.90 -20.62
N LEU A 251 22.09 27.64 -20.65
CA LEU A 251 21.57 26.56 -19.80
C LEU A 251 21.82 26.86 -18.32
N ALA A 252 23.03 27.25 -17.95
CA ALA A 252 23.36 27.64 -16.57
C ALA A 252 22.53 28.85 -16.10
N GLY A 253 22.27 29.81 -16.99
CA GLY A 253 21.39 30.95 -16.71
C GLY A 253 19.94 30.55 -16.42
N LEU A 254 19.41 29.49 -17.03
CA LEU A 254 18.08 28.95 -16.72
C LEU A 254 18.01 28.37 -15.30
N PHE A 255 19.11 27.75 -14.85
CA PHE A 255 19.23 27.20 -13.49
C PHE A 255 19.69 28.23 -12.45
N GLY A 256 20.00 29.46 -12.86
CA GLY A 256 20.49 30.50 -11.96
C GLY A 256 21.89 30.24 -11.38
N ILE A 257 22.66 29.33 -11.99
CA ILE A 257 24.01 28.97 -11.57
C ILE A 257 25.06 29.38 -12.61
N SER A 258 26.34 29.29 -12.25
CA SER A 258 27.42 29.55 -13.20
C SER A 258 27.66 28.35 -14.11
N SER A 259 28.15 28.57 -15.34
CA SER A 259 28.52 27.48 -16.25
C SER A 259 29.57 26.54 -15.68
N GLN A 260 30.47 27.07 -14.83
CA GLN A 260 31.49 26.27 -14.16
C GLN A 260 30.88 25.35 -13.10
N GLN A 261 29.87 25.84 -12.38
CA GLN A 261 29.13 25.07 -11.38
C GLN A 261 28.24 24.00 -12.03
N LEU A 262 27.60 24.32 -13.16
CA LEU A 262 26.81 23.35 -13.91
C LEU A 262 27.68 22.19 -14.44
N LEU A 263 28.91 22.49 -14.89
CA LEU A 263 29.87 21.46 -15.32
C LEU A 263 30.39 20.61 -14.17
N SER A 264 30.61 21.18 -12.98
CA SER A 264 31.08 20.41 -11.82
C SER A 264 29.99 19.48 -11.28
N GLU A 265 28.76 19.97 -11.15
CA GLU A 265 27.64 19.16 -10.66
C GLU A 265 27.31 18.02 -11.65
N ALA A 266 27.39 18.28 -12.96
CA ALA A 266 27.21 17.24 -13.98
C ALA A 266 28.30 16.15 -13.96
N ALA A 267 29.53 16.52 -13.60
CA ALA A 267 30.64 15.57 -13.51
C ALA A 267 30.57 14.70 -12.24
N GLU A 268 29.99 15.24 -11.15
CA GLU A 268 29.78 14.49 -9.90
C GLU A 268 28.70 13.40 -10.06
N ASP A 269 27.64 13.66 -10.83
CA ASP A 269 26.59 12.67 -11.14
C ASP A 269 27.08 11.51 -12.02
N GLU A 270 28.04 11.73 -12.93
CA GLU A 270 28.64 10.66 -13.74
C GLU A 270 29.54 9.71 -12.92
N GLU A 271 30.17 10.20 -11.85
CA GLU A 271 31.00 9.38 -10.94
C GLU A 271 30.17 8.56 -9.92
N GLU A 272 28.96 9.00 -9.54
CA GLU A 272 28.13 8.29 -8.56
C GLU A 272 27.41 7.06 -9.13
N ILE A 273 27.30 6.95 -10.47
CA ILE A 273 26.63 5.85 -11.19
C ILE A 273 27.59 4.65 -11.44
N ASP A 274 28.91 4.83 -11.30
CA ASP A 274 29.92 3.76 -11.46
C ASP A 274 30.11 2.93 -10.17
N PHE A 275 29.02 2.29 -9.72
CA PHE A 275 29.05 1.25 -8.67
C PHE A 275 28.37 -0.03 -9.14
N SER A 276 28.83 -0.59 -10.26
CA SER A 276 28.65 -2.03 -10.54
C SER A 276 29.62 -2.51 -11.61
N GLU A 277 30.87 -2.75 -11.24
CA GLU A 277 31.72 -3.77 -11.88
C GLU A 277 32.81 -4.23 -10.89
N ASP A 278 32.43 -5.19 -10.03
CA ASP A 278 33.27 -6.27 -9.51
C ASP A 278 32.39 -7.40 -8.93
#